data_AF-A0A1C0VGC3-F1
#
_entry.id   AF-A0A1C0VGC3-F1
#
_cell.length_a   1.000
_cell.length_b   1.000
_cell.length_c   1.000
_cell.angle_alpha   90.00
_cell.angle_beta   90.00
_cell.angle_gamma   90.00
#
_symmetry.space_group_name_H-M   'P 1'
#
loop_
_entity.id
_entity.type
_entity.pdbx_description
1 polymer ?
#
loop_
_entity_poly.entity_id
_entity_poly.type
_entity_poly.pdbx_seq_one_letter_code
_entity_poly.pdbx_strand_id
1 'polypeptide(L)'
;MSSLLMSVGCQVALSQSSNYDVKPRLITAQTLSELNPANIVKVAELTNKIDEDTALNLVWKLPQVQRKAREIAKLSRGTIKLGAVVDGSPTANEPYYTVRIFENQSDYDSTIYWFRVFNNNGLIEVLDVIENKYISLDEWQQQLKR
;
A
#
# COMPACT_ATOMS: atom_id res chain seq x y z
N MET A 1 -35.39 -52.78 12.19
CA MET A 1 -35.63 -52.62 10.74
C MET A 1 -34.99 -51.28 10.36
N SER A 2 -33.68 -51.19 10.06
CA SER A 2 -32.97 -51.61 8.81
C SER A 2 -33.69 -51.06 7.57
N SER A 3 -33.10 -50.33 6.61
CA SER A 3 -31.72 -49.93 6.26
C SER A 3 -31.83 -48.70 5.32
N LEU A 4 -30.97 -47.67 5.35
CA LEU A 4 -29.68 -47.50 4.64
C LEU A 4 -29.68 -47.83 3.13
N LEU A 5 -29.18 -46.88 2.31
CA LEU A 5 -28.18 -47.00 1.21
C LEU A 5 -28.01 -45.60 0.54
N MET A 6 -26.87 -44.89 0.71
CA MET A 6 -25.61 -44.84 -0.09
C MET A 6 -25.59 -43.73 -1.16
N SER A 7 -24.82 -42.65 -0.93
CA SER A 7 -23.44 -42.32 -1.41
C SER A 7 -23.46 -41.72 -2.83
N VAL A 8 -22.69 -40.69 -3.20
CA VAL A 8 -21.23 -40.49 -3.30
C VAL A 8 -21.05 -38.95 -3.41
N GLY A 9 -20.08 -38.22 -2.85
CA GLY A 9 -18.67 -38.48 -2.56
C GLY A 9 -17.83 -37.53 -3.41
N CYS A 10 -17.10 -36.60 -2.78
CA CYS A 10 -15.78 -36.17 -3.26
C CYS A 10 -15.04 -35.47 -2.12
N GLN A 11 -14.05 -36.16 -1.58
CA GLN A 11 -13.02 -35.60 -0.70
C GLN A 11 -11.87 -35.12 -1.57
N VAL A 12 -11.27 -33.99 -1.21
CA VAL A 12 -9.88 -33.72 -1.58
C VAL A 12 -9.16 -33.25 -0.33
N ALA A 13 -8.26 -34.10 0.16
CA ALA A 13 -7.27 -33.76 1.16
C ALA A 13 -5.94 -33.55 0.44
N LEU A 14 -5.25 -32.43 0.70
CA LEU A 14 -3.80 -32.34 0.52
C LEU A 14 -3.20 -31.39 1.57
N SER A 15 -2.47 -32.01 2.50
CA SER A 15 -1.41 -31.41 3.32
C SER A 15 -0.19 -31.02 2.47
N GLN A 16 0.58 -29.98 2.84
CA GLN A 16 2.05 -30.05 3.07
C GLN A 16 2.70 -28.68 3.34
N SER A 17 3.40 -28.63 4.48
CA SER A 17 4.58 -27.85 4.89
C SER A 17 5.06 -26.63 4.08
N SER A 18 5.13 -25.47 4.75
CA SER A 18 5.93 -24.31 4.35
C SER A 18 7.41 -24.52 4.65
N ASN A 19 8.26 -24.58 3.63
CA ASN A 19 9.70 -24.34 3.73
C ASN A 19 10.22 -23.87 2.35
N TYR A 20 10.38 -22.57 2.17
CA TYR A 20 11.23 -22.03 1.11
C TYR A 20 12.03 -20.85 1.66
N ASP A 21 13.26 -21.18 2.03
CA ASP A 21 14.41 -20.30 2.19
C ASP A 21 14.73 -19.64 0.83
N VAL A 22 14.68 -18.31 0.73
CA VAL A 22 15.17 -17.58 -0.45
C VAL A 22 16.13 -16.49 -0.01
N LYS A 23 17.42 -16.77 -0.20
CA LYS A 23 18.51 -15.81 -0.07
C LYS A 23 18.32 -14.64 -1.06
N PRO A 24 18.59 -13.39 -0.67
CA PRO A 24 18.51 -12.24 -1.58
C PRO A 24 19.56 -12.36 -2.70
N ARG A 25 19.12 -12.24 -3.96
CA ARG A 25 19.97 -12.23 -5.15
C ARG A 25 20.20 -10.78 -5.60
N LEU A 26 21.47 -10.35 -5.62
CA LEU A 26 21.90 -9.08 -6.19
C LEU A 26 21.84 -9.17 -7.74
N ILE A 27 21.23 -8.20 -8.41
CA ILE A 27 21.22 -8.11 -9.89
C ILE A 27 22.09 -6.92 -10.31
N THR A 28 23.04 -7.16 -11.24
CA THR A 28 23.97 -6.14 -11.78
C THR A 28 23.54 -5.68 -13.18
N ALA A 29 24.10 -4.55 -13.65
CA ALA A 29 23.72 -3.91 -14.91
C ALA A 29 23.92 -4.77 -16.19
N GLN A 30 24.68 -5.86 -16.11
CA GLN A 30 24.98 -6.73 -17.25
C GLN A 30 23.79 -7.59 -17.69
N THR A 31 22.88 -7.95 -16.78
CA THR A 31 21.68 -8.74 -17.11
C THR A 31 20.59 -7.94 -17.84
N LEU A 32 20.73 -6.61 -17.94
CA LEU A 32 19.71 -5.75 -18.55
C LEU A 32 19.83 -5.67 -20.08
N SER A 33 21.00 -5.94 -20.65
CA SER A 33 21.28 -5.76 -22.09
C SER A 33 20.87 -6.95 -22.98
N GLU A 34 20.40 -8.07 -22.42
CA GLU A 34 20.08 -9.30 -23.17
C GLU A 34 18.59 -9.48 -23.52
N LEU A 35 17.74 -8.47 -23.30
CA LEU A 35 16.29 -8.60 -23.56
C LEU A 35 15.92 -8.36 -25.04
N ASN A 36 15.58 -9.44 -25.74
CA ASN A 36 15.16 -9.49 -27.15
C ASN A 36 13.73 -8.89 -27.35
N PRO A 37 13.53 -7.94 -28.29
CA PRO A 37 12.24 -7.27 -28.50
C PRO A 37 11.10 -8.16 -29.03
N ALA A 38 11.38 -9.39 -29.47
CA ALA A 38 10.33 -10.33 -29.89
C ALA A 38 9.52 -10.94 -28.72
N ASN A 39 9.91 -10.70 -27.45
CA ASN A 39 9.19 -11.13 -26.25
C ASN A 39 8.18 -10.08 -25.73
N ILE A 40 8.08 -8.93 -26.40
CA ILE A 40 7.24 -7.78 -26.00
C ILE A 40 5.74 -8.04 -26.19
N VAL A 41 5.33 -9.07 -26.94
CA VAL A 41 3.90 -9.37 -27.19
C VAL A 41 3.30 -10.36 -26.18
N LYS A 42 4.10 -10.85 -25.23
CA LYS A 42 3.60 -11.52 -24.04
C LYS A 42 3.88 -10.68 -22.79
N VAL A 43 3.55 -9.38 -22.88
CA VAL A 43 3.26 -8.54 -21.71
C VAL A 43 1.95 -9.07 -21.12
N ALA A 44 2.04 -10.25 -20.51
CA ALA A 44 1.18 -10.54 -19.39
C ALA A 44 1.41 -9.38 -18.42
N GLU A 45 0.32 -8.73 -18.03
CA GLU A 45 0.26 -7.73 -16.99
C GLU A 45 0.95 -8.28 -15.71
N LEU A 46 2.27 -8.15 -15.61
CA LEU A 46 2.93 -8.00 -14.33
C LEU A 46 2.61 -6.59 -13.85
N THR A 47 1.33 -6.37 -13.52
CA THR A 47 0.99 -5.39 -12.49
C THR A 47 1.56 -5.97 -11.22
N ASN A 48 2.84 -5.69 -10.95
CA ASN A 48 3.44 -6.00 -9.66
C ASN A 48 2.66 -5.18 -8.64
N LYS A 49 1.64 -5.81 -8.05
CA LYS A 49 0.86 -5.20 -7.00
C LYS A 49 1.84 -4.74 -5.93
N ILE A 50 1.71 -3.49 -5.50
CA ILE A 50 2.54 -2.98 -4.44
C ILE A 50 2.12 -3.63 -3.12
N ASP A 51 3.11 -3.88 -2.26
CA ASP A 51 2.88 -4.33 -0.90
C ASP A 51 2.59 -3.15 0.04
N GLU A 52 2.23 -3.49 1.28
CA GLU A 52 1.90 -2.55 2.34
C GLU A 52 3.06 -1.58 2.65
N ASP A 53 4.28 -2.11 2.74
CA ASP A 53 5.49 -1.32 3.02
C ASP A 53 5.76 -0.30 1.91
N THR A 54 5.54 -0.69 0.65
CA THR A 54 5.67 0.21 -0.49
C THR A 54 4.61 1.30 -0.43
N ALA A 55 3.35 0.96 -0.12
CA ALA A 55 2.27 1.94 -0.01
C ALA A 55 2.54 2.97 1.10
N LEU A 56 2.95 2.51 2.28
CA LEU A 56 3.32 3.38 3.40
C LEU A 56 4.49 4.29 3.04
N ASN A 57 5.53 3.74 2.41
CA ASN A 57 6.73 4.49 2.02
C ASN A 57 6.44 5.55 0.94
N LEU A 58 5.56 5.26 -0.01
CA LEU A 58 5.15 6.21 -1.04
C LEU A 58 4.51 7.45 -0.42
N VAL A 59 3.57 7.26 0.51
CA VAL A 59 2.91 8.37 1.23
C VAL A 59 3.87 9.09 2.15
N TRP A 60 4.67 8.37 2.94
CA TRP A 60 5.62 8.96 3.88
C TRP A 60 6.63 9.87 3.18
N LYS A 61 7.09 9.50 1.97
CA LYS A 61 8.08 10.27 1.20
C LYS A 61 7.53 11.52 0.51
N LEU A 62 6.21 11.77 0.55
CA LEU A 62 5.63 12.96 -0.07
C LEU A 62 6.22 14.25 0.53
N PRO A 63 6.67 15.22 -0.30
CA PRO A 63 7.26 16.47 0.19
C PRO A 63 6.35 17.22 1.17
N GLN A 64 5.05 17.20 0.94
CA GLN A 64 4.02 17.83 1.77
C GLN A 64 3.94 17.19 3.15
N VAL A 65 3.94 15.85 3.22
CA VAL A 65 3.94 15.08 4.48
C VAL A 65 5.22 15.35 5.25
N GLN A 66 6.38 15.29 4.60
CA GLN A 66 7.67 15.56 5.23
C GLN A 66 7.80 17.01 5.71
N ARG A 67 7.26 17.98 4.96
CA ARG A 67 7.21 19.38 5.39
C ARG A 67 6.36 19.55 6.64
N LYS A 68 5.17 18.93 6.69
CA LYS A 68 4.29 18.94 7.86
C LYS A 68 4.94 18.27 9.07
N ALA A 69 5.65 17.16 8.87
CA ALA A 69 6.40 16.47 9.94
C ALA A 69 7.45 17.39 10.57
N ARG A 70 8.23 18.10 9.75
CA ARG A 70 9.23 19.08 10.24
C ARG A 70 8.57 20.27 10.95
N GLU A 71 7.47 20.77 10.42
CA GLU A 71 6.71 21.88 11.00
C GLU A 71 6.23 21.52 12.41
N ILE A 72 5.53 20.40 12.56
CA ILE A 72 5.01 19.93 13.85
C ILE A 72 6.13 19.67 14.84
N ALA A 73 7.19 18.96 14.42
CA ALA A 73 8.33 18.69 15.30
C ALA A 73 8.99 20.00 15.78
N LYS A 74 9.11 21.01 14.90
CA LYS A 74 9.68 22.32 15.26
C LYS A 74 8.77 23.07 16.23
N LEU A 75 7.47 23.18 15.95
CA LEU A 75 6.52 23.94 16.76
C LEU A 75 6.32 23.30 18.15
N SER A 76 6.30 21.97 18.21
CA SER A 76 6.18 21.21 19.46
C SER A 76 7.51 21.02 20.21
N ARG A 77 8.63 21.53 19.70
CA ARG A 77 9.98 21.26 20.23
C ARG A 77 10.28 19.76 20.35
N GLY A 78 9.75 18.96 19.42
CA GLY A 78 9.94 17.51 19.32
C GLY A 78 9.05 16.66 20.22
N THR A 79 8.15 17.28 21.01
CA THR A 79 7.20 16.55 21.87
C THR A 79 6.08 15.88 21.07
N ILE A 80 5.75 16.42 19.90
CA ILE A 80 4.83 15.81 18.95
C ILE A 80 5.62 15.38 17.72
N LYS A 81 5.38 14.16 17.25
CA LYS A 81 5.97 13.62 16.02
C LYS A 81 4.86 13.18 15.07
N LEU A 82 5.15 13.23 13.78
CA LEU A 82 4.24 12.67 12.79
C LEU A 82 4.50 11.17 12.63
N GLY A 83 3.44 10.37 12.68
CA GLY A 83 3.42 8.95 12.39
C GLY A 83 2.66 8.64 11.11
N ALA A 84 2.87 7.42 10.59
CA ALA A 84 2.17 6.88 9.45
C ALA A 84 1.83 5.41 9.73
N VAL A 85 0.63 4.97 9.34
CA VAL A 85 0.20 3.57 9.46
C VAL A 85 -0.69 3.20 8.28
N VAL A 86 -0.66 1.93 7.88
CA VAL A 86 -1.67 1.37 6.98
C VAL A 86 -2.86 0.96 7.83
N ASP A 87 -3.98 1.64 7.62
CA ASP A 87 -5.22 1.47 8.36
C ASP A 87 -6.16 0.45 7.69
N GLY A 88 -5.99 0.21 6.39
CA GLY A 88 -6.78 -0.75 5.62
C GLY A 88 -6.01 -1.36 4.45
N SER A 89 -6.23 -2.64 4.21
CA SER A 89 -5.64 -3.40 3.10
C SER A 89 -6.59 -3.50 1.89
N PRO A 90 -6.07 -3.65 0.66
CA PRO A 90 -6.89 -3.76 -0.54
C PRO A 90 -7.87 -4.93 -0.51
N THR A 91 -9.10 -4.68 -0.96
CA THR A 91 -10.12 -5.70 -1.21
C THR A 91 -10.54 -5.71 -2.69
N ALA A 92 -11.45 -6.60 -3.06
CA ALA A 92 -11.99 -6.63 -4.42
C ALA A 92 -12.78 -5.35 -4.79
N ASN A 93 -13.43 -4.72 -3.81
CA ASN A 93 -14.23 -3.51 -4.01
C ASN A 93 -13.41 -2.23 -3.77
N GLU A 94 -12.34 -2.34 -2.98
CA GLU A 94 -11.46 -1.24 -2.61
C GLU A 94 -10.02 -1.62 -2.96
N PRO A 95 -9.59 -1.45 -4.22
CA PRO A 95 -8.29 -1.92 -4.70
C PRO A 95 -7.13 -1.00 -4.29
N TYR A 96 -7.13 -0.52 -3.05
CA TYR A 96 -6.15 0.41 -2.53
C TYR A 96 -5.85 0.14 -1.05
N TYR A 97 -4.63 0.49 -0.61
CA TYR A 97 -4.31 0.62 0.80
C TYR A 97 -4.85 1.95 1.31
N THR A 98 -5.39 1.96 2.53
CA THR A 98 -5.74 3.20 3.23
C THR A 98 -4.58 3.55 4.17
N VAL A 99 -3.90 4.67 3.92
CA VAL A 99 -2.76 5.13 4.72
C VAL A 99 -3.16 6.36 5.53
N ARG A 100 -2.96 6.30 6.84
CA ARG A 100 -3.26 7.37 7.79
C ARG A 100 -1.98 8.05 8.23
N ILE A 101 -1.96 9.38 8.15
CA ILE A 101 -0.89 10.22 8.70
C ILE A 101 -1.44 10.94 9.92
N PHE A 102 -0.74 10.85 11.06
CA PHE A 102 -1.25 11.31 12.34
C PHE A 102 -0.19 12.00 13.21
N GLU A 103 -0.61 12.94 14.04
CA GLU A 103 0.18 13.44 15.16
C GLU A 103 0.21 12.39 16.25
N ASN A 104 1.41 11.95 16.61
CA ASN A 104 1.65 11.06 17.73
C ASN A 104 1.99 11.91 18.96
N GLN A 105 1.09 11.91 19.93
CA GLN A 105 1.24 12.57 21.23
C GLN A 105 1.33 11.49 22.32
N SER A 106 1.63 11.87 23.56
CA SER A 106 1.83 10.90 24.66
C SER A 106 0.62 10.00 24.92
N ASP A 107 -0.58 10.57 24.83
CA ASP A 107 -1.80 9.94 25.34
C ASP A 107 -2.86 9.69 24.26
N TYR A 108 -2.66 10.23 23.05
CA TYR A 108 -3.57 10.07 21.92
C TYR A 108 -2.86 10.36 20.59
N ASP A 109 -3.48 9.92 19.50
CA ASP A 109 -3.13 10.37 18.16
C ASP A 109 -4.24 11.23 17.54
N SER A 110 -3.86 12.07 16.58
CA SER A 110 -4.80 12.91 15.82
C SER A 110 -4.51 12.79 14.34
N THR A 111 -5.52 12.44 13.54
CA THR A 111 -5.33 12.24 12.11
C THR A 111 -5.19 13.58 11.38
N ILE A 112 -4.14 13.71 10.59
CA ILE A 112 -3.91 14.88 9.72
C ILE A 112 -4.40 14.60 8.30
N TYR A 113 -4.04 13.43 7.75
CA TYR A 113 -4.36 13.09 6.36
C TYR A 113 -4.77 11.63 6.24
N TRP A 114 -5.68 11.40 5.30
CA TRP A 114 -6.02 10.08 4.80
C TRP A 114 -5.63 9.98 3.34
N PHE A 115 -4.93 8.91 2.98
CA PHE A 115 -4.55 8.61 1.61
C PHE A 115 -5.12 7.26 1.16
N ARG A 116 -5.42 7.15 -0.13
CA ARG A 116 -5.60 5.89 -0.83
C ARG A 116 -4.38 5.65 -1.70
N VAL A 117 -3.81 4.46 -1.63
CA VAL A 117 -2.69 4.05 -2.49
C VAL A 117 -3.12 2.82 -3.29
N PHE A 118 -3.38 3.00 -4.57
CA PHE A 118 -3.91 1.95 -5.43
C PHE A 118 -2.89 0.82 -5.60
N ASN A 119 -3.33 -0.41 -5.35
CA ASN A 119 -2.41 -1.55 -5.24
C ASN A 119 -1.79 -1.95 -6.58
N ASN A 120 -2.43 -1.63 -7.71
CA ASN A 120 -2.01 -2.03 -9.04
C ASN A 120 -0.91 -1.15 -9.64
N ASN A 121 -0.83 0.13 -9.24
CA ASN A 121 0.05 1.11 -9.86
C ASN A 121 0.69 2.11 -8.88
N GLY A 122 0.32 2.08 -7.60
CA GLY A 122 0.81 3.02 -6.59
C GLY A 122 0.28 4.45 -6.74
N LEU A 123 -0.78 4.67 -7.53
CA LEU A 123 -1.44 5.96 -7.62
C LEU A 123 -1.94 6.38 -6.24
N ILE A 124 -1.72 7.64 -5.89
CA ILE A 124 -2.08 8.18 -4.58
C ILE A 124 -3.20 9.21 -4.74
N GLU A 125 -4.24 9.05 -3.95
CA GLU A 125 -5.25 10.07 -3.71
C GLU A 125 -5.24 10.48 -2.24
N VAL A 126 -5.63 11.71 -1.96
CA VAL A 126 -5.76 12.24 -0.59
C VAL A 126 -7.19 12.69 -0.34
N LEU A 127 -7.70 12.46 0.87
CA LEU A 127 -9.01 12.96 1.26
C LEU A 127 -8.95 14.48 1.45
N ASP A 128 -9.67 15.21 0.60
CA ASP A 128 -10.06 16.59 0.87
C ASP A 128 -11.22 16.57 1.88
N VAL A 129 -10.93 16.99 3.11
CA VAL A 129 -11.90 17.03 4.21
C VAL A 129 -12.92 18.16 4.08
N ILE A 130 -12.64 19.19 3.26
CA ILE A 130 -13.55 20.30 3.02
C ILE A 130 -14.64 19.86 2.04
N GLU A 131 -14.22 19.23 0.94
CA GLU A 131 -15.14 18.75 -0.11
C GLU A 131 -15.63 17.31 0.12
N ASN A 132 -15.11 16.63 1.16
CA ASN A 132 -15.37 15.24 1.50
C ASN A 132 -15.22 14.28 0.31
N LYS A 133 -14.13 14.43 -0.43
CA LYS A 133 -13.81 13.62 -1.61
C LYS A 133 -12.33 13.32 -1.70
N TYR A 134 -11.98 12.21 -2.32
CA TYR A 134 -10.59 11.93 -2.65
C TYR A 134 -10.20 12.69 -3.91
N ILE A 135 -9.05 13.35 -3.86
CA ILE A 135 -8.47 14.16 -4.94
C ILE A 135 -7.06 13.67 -5.27
N SER A 136 -6.59 13.98 -6.47
CA SER A 136 -5.22 13.70 -6.89
C SER A 136 -4.19 14.50 -6.10
N LEU A 137 -2.93 14.04 -6.07
CA LEU A 137 -1.84 14.80 -5.45
C LEU A 137 -1.59 16.16 -6.12
N ASP A 138 -1.81 16.27 -7.43
CA ASP A 138 -1.64 17.53 -8.15
C ASP A 138 -2.69 18.55 -7.73
N GLU A 139 -3.96 18.15 -7.65
CA GLU A 139 -5.04 19.00 -7.15
C GLU A 139 -4.77 19.42 -5.70
N TRP A 140 -4.36 18.49 -4.85
CA TRP A 140 -3.97 18.79 -3.47
C TRP A 140 -2.82 19.81 -3.41
N GLN A 141 -1.81 19.66 -4.27
CA GLN A 141 -0.72 20.61 -4.35
C GLN A 141 -1.19 22.01 -4.76
N GLN A 142 -2.17 22.12 -5.66
CA GLN A 142 -2.75 23.41 -6.04
C GLN A 142 -3.55 24.04 -4.89
N GLN A 143 -4.26 23.24 -4.10
CA GLN A 143 -4.96 23.73 -2.91
C GLN A 143 -3.99 24.29 -1.87
N LEU A 144 -2.85 23.64 -1.65
CA LEU A 144 -1.83 24.08 -0.67
C LEU A 144 -1.05 25.35 -1.06
N LYS A 145 -1.21 25.85 -2.29
CA LYS A 145 -0.60 27.10 -2.75
C LYS A 145 -1.50 28.33 -2.54
N ARG A 146 -2.79 28.11 -2.29
CA ARG A 146 -3.78 29.16 -2.06
C ARG A 146 -3.65 29.69 -0.64
#